data_AF-A0A3N1J2J9-F1
#
_entry.id   AF-A0A3N1J2J9-F1
#
_cell.length_a   1.000
_cell.length_b   1.000
_cell.length_c   1.000
_cell.angle_alpha   90.00
_cell.angle_beta   90.00
_cell.angle_gamma   90.00
#
_symmetry.space_group_name_H-M   'P 1'
#
loop_
_entity.id
_entity.type
_entity.pdbx_description
1 polymer ?
#
loop_
_entity_poly.entity_id
_entity_poly.type
_entity_poly.pdbx_seq_one_letter_code
_entity_poly.pdbx_strand_id
1 'polypeptide(L)' 'MSKTSVRIGTFEIDDAELQGEQQGERTLVIPCNSDPDLCMQLDAWDADTSIPAILDGEHSVLYRHHYDQQSNAWVMRLA' A
#
# COMPACT_ATOMS: atom_id res chain seq x y z
N MET A 1 -11.46 4.24 -10.01
CA MET A 1 -10.29 4.08 -9.13
C MET A 1 -9.83 5.48 -8.76
N SER A 2 -9.76 5.76 -7.47
CA SER A 2 -9.39 7.07 -6.95
C SER A 2 -7.94 6.99 -6.52
N LYS A 3 -7.09 7.88 -7.05
CA LYS A 3 -5.74 8.04 -6.51
C LYS A 3 -5.83 8.53 -5.07
N THR A 4 -4.97 8.02 -4.22
CA THR A 4 -4.87 8.33 -2.80
C THR A 4 -3.41 8.53 -2.44
N SER A 5 -3.16 9.38 -1.47
CA SER A 5 -1.85 9.54 -0.88
C SER A 5 -1.66 8.54 0.25
N VAL A 6 -0.51 7.89 0.30
CA VAL A 6 -0.12 7.01 1.39
C VAL A 6 1.26 7.36 1.89
N ARG A 7 1.40 7.42 3.22
CA ARG A 7 2.68 7.59 3.88
C ARG A 7 2.96 6.41 4.80
N ILE A 8 4.13 5.78 4.62
CA ILE A 8 4.62 4.65 5.41
C ILE A 8 5.98 5.06 5.97
N GLY A 9 6.03 5.38 7.27
CA GLY A 9 7.24 5.90 7.90
C GLY A 9 7.72 7.21 7.26
N THR A 10 8.87 7.15 6.58
CA THR A 10 9.47 8.28 5.85
C THR A 10 9.10 8.33 4.37
N PHE A 11 8.46 7.28 3.84
CA PHE A 11 8.08 7.18 2.44
C PHE A 11 6.70 7.78 2.22
N GLU A 12 6.54 8.56 1.16
CA GLU A 12 5.28 9.21 0.78
C GLU A 12 5.04 8.97 -0.71
N ILE A 13 3.87 8.40 -1.02
CA ILE A 13 3.42 8.05 -2.37
C ILE A 13 2.12 8.79 -2.61
N ASP A 14 2.03 9.56 -3.69
CA ASP A 14 0.86 10.39 -4.02
C ASP A 14 -0.03 9.78 -5.12
N ASP A 15 0.40 8.68 -5.72
CA ASP A 15 -0.27 7.99 -6.83
C ASP A 15 -0.67 6.54 -6.51
N ALA A 16 -0.78 6.19 -5.23
CA ALA A 16 -1.35 4.91 -4.82
C ALA A 16 -2.84 4.84 -5.20
N GLU A 17 -3.35 3.63 -5.40
CA GLU A 17 -4.73 3.43 -5.82
C GLU A 17 -5.50 2.60 -4.79
N LEU A 18 -6.60 3.17 -4.26
CA LEU A 18 -7.50 2.44 -3.39
C LEU A 18 -8.53 1.67 -4.24
N GLN A 19 -8.60 0.36 -4.02
CA GLN A 19 -9.52 -0.56 -4.67
C GLN A 19 -10.44 -1.22 -3.63
N GLY A 20 -11.66 -1.56 -4.05
CA GLY A 20 -12.71 -2.12 -3.19
C GLY A 20 -13.55 -1.05 -2.48
N GLU A 21 -14.85 -1.30 -2.36
CA GLU A 21 -15.78 -0.36 -1.70
C GLU A 21 -16.05 -0.74 -0.23
N GLN A 22 -16.04 -2.04 0.10
CA GLN A 22 -16.37 -2.57 1.42
C GLN A 22 -15.13 -2.68 2.32
N GLN A 23 -15.26 -2.25 3.58
CA GLN A 23 -14.15 -2.15 4.55
C GLN A 23 -13.31 -3.43 4.72
N GLY A 24 -13.87 -4.62 4.51
CA GLY A 24 -13.13 -5.89 4.60
C GLY A 24 -12.42 -6.35 3.32
N GLU A 25 -12.67 -5.69 2.19
CA GLU A 25 -12.11 -6.03 0.87
C GLU A 25 -11.27 -4.89 0.28
N ARG A 26 -11.06 -3.81 1.04
CA ARG A 26 -10.26 -2.68 0.57
C ARG A 26 -8.81 -3.10 0.44
N THR A 27 -8.28 -2.86 -0.75
CA THR A 27 -6.87 -3.02 -1.05
C THR A 27 -6.27 -1.69 -1.50
N LEU A 28 -5.01 -1.48 -1.15
CA LEU A 28 -4.22 -0.35 -1.61
C LEU A 28 -3.14 -0.87 -2.55
N VAL A 29 -3.08 -0.32 -3.75
CA VAL A 29 -2.05 -0.63 -4.75
C VAL A 29 -0.98 0.45 -4.66
N ILE A 30 0.24 0.05 -4.33
CA ILE A 30 1.42 0.92 -4.22
C ILE A 30 2.35 0.62 -5.40
N PRO A 31 2.43 1.52 -6.40
CA PRO A 31 3.29 1.32 -7.56
C PRO A 31 4.78 1.41 -7.19
N CYS A 32 5.58 0.40 -7.57
CA CYS A 32 7.01 0.38 -7.28
C CYS A 32 7.84 1.33 -8.13
N ASN A 33 7.26 1.83 -9.22
CA ASN A 33 7.91 2.83 -10.06
C ASN A 33 7.96 4.21 -9.39
N SER A 34 7.07 4.49 -8.45
CA SER A 34 7.00 5.78 -7.75
C SER A 34 8.08 5.88 -6.66
N ASP A 35 8.31 4.78 -5.93
CA ASP A 35 9.38 4.67 -4.95
C ASP A 35 9.94 3.24 -4.90
N PRO A 36 11.07 2.99 -5.58
CA PRO A 36 11.71 1.67 -5.57
C PRO A 36 12.24 1.26 -4.20
N ASP A 37 12.65 2.22 -3.36
CA ASP A 37 13.19 1.94 -2.03
C ASP A 37 12.09 1.45 -1.09
N LEU A 38 10.91 2.09 -1.15
CA LEU A 38 9.73 1.60 -0.44
C LEU A 38 9.40 0.17 -0.87
N CYS A 39 9.37 -0.13 -2.17
CA CYS A 39 9.06 -1.48 -2.63
C CYS A 39 10.06 -2.54 -2.14
N MET A 40 11.36 -2.22 -2.13
CA MET A 40 12.35 -3.12 -1.53
C MET A 40 12.11 -3.34 -0.03
N GLN A 41 11.59 -2.34 0.71
CA GLN A 41 11.21 -2.54 2.10
C GLN A 41 9.95 -3.41 2.25
N LEU A 42 8.94 -3.22 1.39
CA LEU A 42 7.72 -4.03 1.37
C LEU A 42 8.02 -5.51 1.08
N ASP A 43 9.03 -5.79 0.25
CA ASP A 43 9.47 -7.16 -0.05
C ASP A 43 9.92 -7.92 1.21
N ALA A 44 10.50 -7.21 2.19
CA ALA A 44 11.07 -7.80 3.39
C ALA A 44 10.02 -8.11 4.48
N TRP A 45 8.81 -7.56 4.39
CA TRP A 45 7.75 -7.78 5.38
C TRP A 45 6.92 -9.02 5.07
N ASP A 46 6.43 -9.74 6.08
CA ASP A 46 5.50 -10.86 5.84
C ASP A 46 4.03 -10.40 5.76
N ALA A 47 3.11 -11.34 5.52
CA ALA A 47 1.68 -11.06 5.37
C ALA A 47 0.95 -10.76 6.68
N ASP A 48 1.57 -11.07 7.83
CA ASP A 48 0.99 -10.95 9.16
C ASP A 48 1.51 -9.70 9.89
N THR A 49 2.59 -9.10 9.39
CA THR A 49 3.17 -7.86 9.89
C THR A 49 2.23 -6.69 9.63
N SER A 50 1.80 -6.04 10.71
CA SER A 50 1.02 -4.80 10.66
C SER A 50 1.91 -3.61 10.34
N ILE A 51 1.59 -2.87 9.29
CA ILE A 51 2.35 -1.73 8.82
C ILE A 51 1.54 -0.46 9.10
N PRO A 52 1.99 0.41 10.02
CA PRO A 52 1.31 1.68 10.25
C PRO A 52 1.49 2.60 9.03
N ALA A 53 0.39 3.16 8.55
CA ALA A 53 0.35 4.07 7.43
C ALA A 53 -0.57 5.26 7.70
N ILE A 54 -0.40 6.32 6.92
CA ILE A 54 -1.33 7.45 6.87
C ILE A 54 -1.87 7.49 5.44
N LEU A 55 -3.17 7.28 5.26
CA LEU A 55 -3.86 7.37 3.96
C LEU A 55 -4.68 8.67 3.94
N ASP A 56 -4.40 9.56 2.99
CA ASP A 56 -5.09 10.86 2.86
C ASP A 56 -5.19 11.66 4.17
N GLY A 57 -4.18 11.53 5.04
CA GLY A 57 -4.11 12.19 6.35
C GLY A 57 -4.75 11.40 7.50
N GLU A 58 -5.39 10.27 7.24
CA GLU A 58 -6.00 9.40 8.26
C GLU A 58 -5.10 8.20 8.60
N HIS A 59 -5.02 7.86 9.89
CA HIS A 59 -4.26 6.69 10.34
C HIS A 59 -4.90 5.39 9.85
N SER A 60 -4.09 4.52 9.29
CA SER A 60 -4.47 3.21 8.76
C SER A 60 -3.43 2.16 9.11
N VAL A 61 -3.82 0.90 9.02
CA VAL A 61 -2.91 -0.24 9.13
C VAL A 61 -2.99 -1.05 7.85
N LEU A 62 -1.84 -1.31 7.26
CA LEU A 62 -1.68 -2.09 6.04
C LEU A 62 -1.10 -3.46 6.38
N TYR A 63 -1.50 -4.47 5.60
CA TYR A 63 -0.94 -5.80 5.61
C TYR A 63 -0.53 -6.20 4.21
N ARG A 64 0.59 -6.90 4.07
CA ARG A 64 0.99 -7.39 2.76
C ARG A 64 -0.05 -8.38 2.23
N HIS A 65 -0.36 -8.29 0.93
CA HIS A 65 -1.24 -9.23 0.26
C HIS A 65 -0.50 -10.03 -0.81
N HIS A 66 -0.14 -9.38 -1.92
CA HIS A 66 0.66 -9.99 -2.98
C HIS A 66 1.33 -8.91 -3.82
N TYR A 67 2.36 -9.32 -4.56
CA TYR A 67 2.99 -8.50 -5.57
C TYR A 67 2.32 -8.72 -6.92
N ASP A 68 1.88 -7.65 -7.57
CA ASP A 68 1.37 -7.70 -8.94
C ASP A 68 2.50 -7.43 -9.93
N GLN A 69 2.95 -8.49 -10.60
CA GLN A 69 4.01 -8.43 -11.62
C GLN A 69 3.57 -7.69 -12.88
N GLN A 70 2.26 -7.63 -13.18
CA GLN A 70 1.75 -6.99 -14.39
C GLN A 70 1.81 -5.46 -14.28
N SER A 71 1.44 -4.93 -13.11
CA SER A 71 1.47 -3.48 -12.84
C SER A 71 2.75 -3.01 -12.15
N ASN A 72 3.65 -3.93 -11.78
CA ASN A 72 4.86 -3.65 -11.02
C ASN A 72 4.54 -2.91 -9.70
N ALA A 73 3.63 -3.49 -8.91
CA ALA A 73 3.08 -2.84 -7.72
C ALA A 73 2.85 -3.83 -6.58
N TRP A 74 2.95 -3.34 -5.34
CA TRP A 74 2.53 -4.08 -4.15
C TRP A 74 1.06 -3.85 -3.87
N VAL A 75 0.31 -4.94 -3.70
CA VAL A 75 -1.08 -4.90 -3.24
C VAL A 75 -1.08 -5.13 -1.73
N MET A 76 -1.68 -4.22 -0.99
CA MET A 76 -1.80 -4.22 0.46
C MET A 76 -3.26 -4.34 0.86
N ARG A 77 -3.57 -5.05 1.94
CA ARG A 77 -4.90 -5.09 2.57
C ARG A 77 -4.97 -4.03 3.67
N LEU A 78 -6.13 -3.38 3.81
CA LEU A 78 -6.42 -2.52 4.94
C LEU A 78 -7.11 -3.33 6.06
N ALA A 79 -6.88 -2.97 7.32
CA ALA A 79 -7.65 -3.47 8.48
C ALA A 79 -8.90 -2.65 8.80
#